data_AF-A0A7K1YB86-F1
#
_entry.id   AF-A0A7K1YB86-F1
#
_cell.length_a   1.000
_cell.length_b   1.000
_cell.length_c   1.000
_cell.angle_alpha   90.00
_cell.angle_beta   90.00
_cell.angle_gamma   90.00
#
_symmetry.space_group_name_H-M   'P 1'
#
loop_
_entity.id
_entity.type
_entity.pdbx_description
1 polymer ?
#
loop_
_entity_poly.entity_id
_entity_poly.type
_entity_poly.pdbx_seq_one_letter_code
_entity_poly.pdbx_strand_id
1 'polypeptide(L)'
;MSEPTTYIGKRILAIGTKASVLVQFVGKLQKEGFVTSHSANLKTVLTDFNGKDFDLIVIGRGIKKQQKDLLSDAFKKQNAGVKIVNGLAPITNMLLEQVKQTFIDDAYRKELVLNFDNNHLEITCDFRTEHTLIIKEYSLNWLYQARETILFQASLVKGKFTSPVKPGNEKFISVIIDNQPITIRKL
;
A
#
# COMPACT_ATOMS: atom_id res chain seq x y z
N MET A 1 -26.30 -3.24 -3.11
CA MET A 1 -25.75 -1.87 -3.17
C MET A 1 -24.26 -2.00 -2.93
N SER A 2 -23.42 -1.62 -3.90
CA SER A 2 -21.96 -1.57 -3.70
C SER A 2 -21.65 -0.44 -2.72
N GLU A 3 -20.89 -0.73 -1.66
CA GLU A 3 -20.42 0.28 -0.72
C GLU A 3 -19.72 1.42 -1.48
N PRO A 4 -19.91 2.70 -1.10
CA PRO A 4 -19.18 3.80 -1.72
C PRO A 4 -17.68 3.55 -1.54
N THR A 5 -16.96 3.36 -2.64
CA THR A 5 -15.51 3.16 -2.59
C THR A 5 -14.90 4.39 -1.92
N THR A 6 -14.28 4.19 -0.75
CA THR A 6 -13.65 5.23 0.09
C THR A 6 -12.67 6.13 -0.67
N TYR A 7 -12.24 5.69 -1.86
CA TYR A 7 -11.18 6.27 -2.64
C TYR A 7 -11.64 7.10 -3.84
N ILE A 8 -12.96 7.21 -4.07
CA ILE A 8 -13.51 7.97 -5.20
C ILE A 8 -12.93 9.37 -5.25
N GLY A 9 -12.35 9.72 -6.41
CA GLY A 9 -11.84 11.05 -6.69
C GLY A 9 -10.45 11.36 -6.13
N LYS A 10 -9.83 10.45 -5.36
CA LYS A 10 -8.44 10.62 -4.89
C LYS A 10 -7.47 10.56 -6.07
N ARG A 11 -6.63 11.58 -6.21
CA ARG A 11 -5.74 11.80 -7.36
C ARG A 11 -4.35 11.20 -7.10
N ILE A 12 -3.90 10.29 -7.95
CA ILE A 12 -2.63 9.57 -7.78
C ILE A 12 -1.74 9.71 -9.00
N LEU A 13 -0.45 9.97 -8.78
CA LEU A 13 0.59 9.82 -9.79
C LEU A 13 1.45 8.59 -9.50
N ALA A 14 1.49 7.62 -10.41
CA ALA A 14 2.35 6.45 -10.32
C ALA A 14 3.60 6.60 -11.19
N ILE A 15 4.78 6.57 -10.58
CA ILE A 15 6.08 6.73 -11.24
C ILE A 15 6.84 5.42 -11.13
N GLY A 16 7.34 4.89 -12.26
CA GLY A 16 8.05 3.63 -12.28
C GLY A 16 8.94 3.48 -13.52
N THR A 17 9.70 2.40 -13.60
CA THR A 17 10.57 2.14 -14.77
C THR A 17 10.02 1.04 -15.70
N LYS A 18 9.06 0.24 -15.22
CA LYS A 18 8.44 -0.85 -15.98
C LYS A 18 7.04 -0.45 -16.41
N ALA A 19 6.88 -0.08 -17.68
CA ALA A 19 5.60 0.38 -18.22
C ALA A 19 4.47 -0.65 -18.05
N SER A 20 4.73 -1.93 -18.29
CA SER A 20 3.74 -3.00 -18.14
C SER A 20 3.19 -3.11 -16.71
N VAL A 21 4.05 -2.97 -15.70
CA VAL A 21 3.66 -2.98 -14.28
C VAL A 21 2.85 -1.72 -13.94
N LEU A 22 3.26 -0.55 -14.46
CA LEU A 22 2.53 0.71 -14.23
C LEU A 22 1.11 0.65 -14.80
N VAL A 23 0.94 0.16 -16.03
CA VAL A 23 -0.39 0.04 -16.66
C VAL A 23 -1.30 -0.88 -15.87
N GLN A 24 -0.79 -2.04 -15.44
CA GLN A 24 -1.56 -2.96 -14.59
C GLN A 24 -1.93 -2.33 -13.24
N PHE A 25 -1.01 -1.59 -12.65
CA PHE A 25 -1.23 -0.91 -11.37
C PHE A 25 -2.28 0.20 -11.47
N VAL A 26 -2.16 1.05 -12.49
CA VAL A 26 -3.12 2.10 -12.82
C VAL A 26 -4.52 1.52 -13.02
N GLY A 27 -4.64 0.44 -13.80
CA GLY A 27 -5.93 -0.21 -14.03
C GLY A 27 -6.55 -0.77 -12.74
N LYS A 28 -5.76 -1.22 -11.77
CA LYS A 28 -6.28 -1.64 -10.46
C LYS A 28 -6.72 -0.46 -9.60
N LEU A 29 -5.96 0.62 -9.58
CA LEU A 29 -6.34 1.85 -8.87
C LEU A 29 -7.65 2.43 -9.42
N GLN A 30 -7.82 2.49 -10.74
CA GLN A 30 -9.05 3.00 -11.36
C GLN A 30 -10.28 2.17 -10.99
N LYS A 31 -10.14 0.84 -10.92
CA LYS A 31 -11.22 -0.06 -10.46
C LYS A 31 -11.66 0.22 -9.01
N GLU A 32 -10.78 0.80 -8.21
CA GLU A 32 -11.05 1.18 -6.81
C GLU A 32 -11.57 2.62 -6.69
N GLY A 33 -11.73 3.35 -7.81
CA GLY A 33 -12.28 4.70 -7.85
C GLY A 33 -11.23 5.83 -7.82
N PHE A 34 -9.93 5.51 -7.82
CA PHE A 34 -8.88 6.51 -7.89
C PHE A 34 -8.80 7.18 -9.27
N VAL A 35 -8.48 8.48 -9.29
CA VAL A 35 -8.13 9.22 -10.51
C VAL A 35 -6.61 9.15 -10.68
N THR A 36 -6.14 8.48 -11.72
CA THR A 36 -4.73 8.10 -11.80
C THR A 36 -4.02 8.60 -13.05
N SER A 37 -2.84 9.15 -12.86
CA SER A 37 -1.83 9.39 -13.90
C SER A 37 -0.60 8.51 -13.66
N HIS A 38 0.22 8.33 -14.69
CA HIS A 38 1.46 7.57 -14.55
C HIS A 38 2.57 8.09 -15.46
N SER A 39 3.81 7.84 -15.08
CA SER A 39 4.98 8.14 -15.92
C SER A 39 6.05 7.06 -15.78
N ALA A 40 6.57 6.63 -16.92
CA ALA A 40 7.77 5.82 -17.01
C ALA A 40 9.05 6.64 -17.26
N ASN A 41 8.90 7.94 -17.55
CA ASN A 41 10.00 8.83 -17.92
C ASN A 41 10.46 9.68 -16.73
N LEU A 42 11.49 9.21 -16.04
CA LEU A 42 12.03 9.91 -14.86
C LEU A 42 12.68 11.26 -15.19
N LYS A 43 13.07 11.50 -16.45
CA LYS A 43 13.76 12.74 -16.84
C LYS A 43 12.81 13.93 -16.92
N THR A 44 11.56 13.69 -17.31
CA THR A 44 10.56 14.74 -17.57
C THR A 44 9.45 14.74 -16.53
N VAL A 45 9.38 13.76 -15.62
CA VAL A 45 8.26 13.66 -14.66
C VAL A 45 8.03 14.93 -13.82
N LEU A 46 9.08 15.70 -13.50
CA LEU A 46 8.96 16.94 -12.74
C LEU A 46 8.55 18.15 -13.60
N THR A 47 8.67 18.06 -14.93
CA THR A 47 8.18 19.07 -15.87
C THR A 47 6.77 18.75 -16.36
N ASP A 48 6.45 17.46 -16.49
CA ASP A 48 5.18 16.97 -17.04
C ASP A 48 4.05 16.99 -16.01
N PHE A 49 4.39 16.97 -14.71
CA PHE A 49 3.41 16.86 -13.64
C PHE A 49 3.66 17.89 -12.53
N ASN A 50 2.58 18.49 -12.03
CA ASN A 50 2.58 19.37 -10.87
C ASN A 50 2.05 18.64 -9.64
N GLY A 51 2.80 18.62 -8.54
CA GLY A 51 2.46 17.95 -7.29
C GLY A 51 1.18 18.46 -6.62
N LYS A 52 0.68 19.64 -6.99
CA LYS A 52 -0.62 20.17 -6.53
C LYS A 52 -1.82 19.43 -7.13
N ASP A 53 -1.60 18.74 -8.25
CA ASP A 53 -2.65 17.99 -8.96
C ASP A 53 -2.90 16.61 -8.36
N PHE A 54 -2.13 16.22 -7.34
CA PHE A 54 -2.16 14.89 -6.75
C PHE A 54 -2.30 14.94 -5.24
N ASP A 55 -2.99 13.93 -4.71
CA ASP A 55 -3.11 13.69 -3.28
C ASP A 55 -2.03 12.70 -2.81
N LEU A 56 -1.56 11.84 -3.72
CA LEU A 56 -0.52 10.83 -3.47
C LEU A 56 0.38 10.64 -4.70
N ILE A 57 1.69 10.57 -4.47
CA ILE A 57 2.68 10.11 -5.44
C ILE A 57 3.19 8.74 -5.04
N VAL A 58 3.12 7.77 -5.94
CA VAL A 58 3.65 6.42 -5.76
C VAL A 58 4.92 6.27 -6.57
N ILE A 59 6.03 5.96 -5.92
CA ILE A 59 7.34 5.81 -6.56
C ILE A 59 7.77 4.33 -6.50
N GLY A 60 7.84 3.69 -7.66
CA GLY A 60 8.08 2.26 -7.79
C GLY A 60 9.43 1.78 -7.22
N ARG A 61 9.48 0.51 -6.81
CA ARG A 61 10.67 -0.10 -6.19
C ARG A 61 11.95 0.01 -7.03
N GLY A 62 11.81 -0.09 -8.35
CA GLY A 62 12.93 -0.10 -9.31
C GLY A 62 13.65 1.24 -9.51
N ILE A 63 13.15 2.33 -8.90
CA ILE A 63 13.82 3.64 -8.93
C ILE A 63 14.89 3.68 -7.83
N LYS A 64 16.08 4.20 -8.15
CA LYS A 64 17.21 4.27 -7.20
C LYS A 64 16.87 5.18 -6.02
N LYS A 65 17.38 4.87 -4.83
CA LYS A 65 17.08 5.63 -3.59
C LYS A 65 17.27 7.14 -3.76
N GLN A 66 18.43 7.57 -4.25
CA GLN A 66 18.72 8.99 -4.49
C GLN A 66 17.70 9.68 -5.41
N GLN A 67 17.20 8.98 -6.43
CA GLN A 67 16.15 9.51 -7.31
C GLN A 67 14.79 9.57 -6.62
N LYS A 68 14.46 8.59 -5.78
CA LYS A 68 13.23 8.62 -4.96
C LYS A 68 13.24 9.82 -4.03
N ASP A 69 14.37 10.07 -3.37
CA ASP A 69 14.55 11.18 -2.44
C ASP A 69 14.38 12.52 -3.19
N LEU A 70 15.04 12.68 -4.34
CA LEU A 70 14.91 13.86 -5.20
C LEU A 70 13.45 14.10 -5.64
N LEU A 71 12.77 13.07 -6.14
CA LEU A 71 11.37 13.18 -6.57
C LEU A 71 10.46 13.52 -5.40
N SER A 72 10.65 12.88 -4.25
CA SER A 72 9.87 13.13 -3.03
C SER A 72 10.00 14.58 -2.58
N ASP A 73 11.23 15.08 -2.53
CA ASP A 73 11.51 16.46 -2.13
C ASP A 73 10.93 17.47 -3.13
N ALA A 74 11.05 17.20 -4.43
CA ALA A 74 10.53 18.07 -5.47
C ALA A 74 8.99 18.19 -5.41
N PHE A 75 8.28 17.06 -5.30
CA PHE A 75 6.81 17.09 -5.18
C PHE A 75 6.35 17.70 -3.86
N LYS A 76 7.03 17.43 -2.75
CA LYS A 76 6.72 18.06 -1.46
C LYS A 76 6.98 19.56 -1.44
N LYS A 77 7.99 20.05 -2.17
CA LYS A 77 8.22 21.49 -2.35
C LYS A 77 7.06 22.16 -3.10
N GLN A 78 6.44 21.46 -4.06
CA GLN A 78 5.29 21.97 -4.81
C GLN A 78 3.98 21.90 -3.99
N ASN A 79 3.82 20.85 -3.18
CA ASN A 79 2.67 20.60 -2.33
C ASN A 79 3.11 19.89 -1.04
N ALA A 80 3.23 20.64 0.06
CA ALA A 80 3.66 20.09 1.35
C ALA A 80 2.69 19.03 1.91
N GLY A 81 1.43 19.03 1.47
CA GLY A 81 0.40 18.06 1.86
C GLY A 81 0.37 16.80 1.01
N VAL A 82 1.16 16.70 -0.07
CA VAL A 82 1.16 15.50 -0.92
C VAL A 82 1.74 14.31 -0.16
N LYS A 83 1.02 13.19 -0.18
CA LYS A 83 1.53 11.94 0.38
C LYS A 83 2.52 11.33 -0.60
N ILE A 84 3.55 10.65 -0.08
CA ILE A 84 4.52 9.93 -0.90
C ILE A 84 4.58 8.48 -0.42
N VAL A 85 4.44 7.53 -1.35
CA VAL A 85 4.63 6.09 -1.10
C VAL A 85 5.76 5.56 -1.94
N ASN A 86 6.78 5.02 -1.27
CA ASN A 86 7.81 4.24 -1.93
C ASN A 86 7.37 2.77 -1.98
N GLY A 87 7.15 2.26 -3.19
CA GLY A 87 6.74 0.87 -3.39
C GLY A 87 7.79 -0.10 -2.85
N LEU A 88 7.33 -1.08 -2.06
CA LEU A 88 8.19 -2.06 -1.40
C LEU A 88 8.71 -3.13 -2.38
N ALA A 89 7.83 -3.59 -3.27
CA ALA A 89 8.13 -4.58 -4.30
C ALA A 89 7.28 -4.34 -5.56
N PRO A 90 7.67 -4.87 -6.73
CA PRO A 90 6.87 -4.84 -7.94
C PRO A 90 5.69 -5.82 -7.91
N ILE A 91 4.94 -5.88 -6.80
CA ILE A 91 3.75 -6.72 -6.62
C ILE A 91 2.53 -5.81 -6.64
N THR A 92 1.76 -5.85 -7.72
CA THR A 92 0.70 -4.86 -7.99
C THR A 92 -0.41 -4.84 -6.93
N ASN A 93 -0.84 -6.02 -6.42
CA ASN A 93 -1.87 -6.10 -5.37
C ASN A 93 -1.38 -5.52 -4.05
N MET A 94 -0.16 -5.85 -3.64
CA MET A 94 0.45 -5.27 -2.46
C MET A 94 0.63 -3.76 -2.60
N LEU A 95 1.05 -3.28 -3.79
CA LEU A 95 1.23 -1.86 -4.05
C LEU A 95 -0.11 -1.10 -3.97
N LEU A 96 -1.21 -1.73 -4.40
CA LEU A 96 -2.56 -1.20 -4.23
C LEU A 96 -2.92 -1.08 -2.75
N GLU A 97 -2.62 -2.11 -1.96
CA GLU A 97 -2.85 -2.06 -0.52
C GLU A 97 -1.98 -0.97 0.15
N GLN A 98 -0.73 -0.75 -0.29
CA GLN A 98 0.13 0.33 0.21
C GLN A 98 -0.48 1.71 -0.08
N VAL A 99 -1.11 1.88 -1.24
CA VAL A 99 -1.84 3.11 -1.57
C VAL A 99 -3.04 3.28 -0.65
N LYS A 100 -3.90 2.26 -0.54
CA LYS A 100 -5.11 2.30 0.29
C LYS A 100 -4.76 2.62 1.75
N GLN A 101 -3.68 2.03 2.28
CA GLN A 101 -3.18 2.26 3.64
C GLN A 101 -2.95 3.75 3.94
N THR A 102 -2.53 4.54 2.94
CA THR A 102 -2.28 5.97 3.14
C THR A 102 -3.52 6.80 3.38
N PHE A 103 -4.71 6.30 3.04
CA PHE A 103 -5.98 6.99 3.16
C PHE A 103 -6.83 6.49 4.34
N ILE A 104 -6.30 5.56 5.14
CA ILE A 104 -6.97 5.08 6.35
C ILE A 104 -7.02 6.19 7.40
N ASP A 105 -8.16 6.28 8.08
CA ASP A 105 -8.39 7.19 9.20
C ASP A 105 -7.50 6.83 10.41
N ASP A 106 -6.86 7.82 10.99
CA ASP A 106 -6.04 7.66 12.20
C ASP A 106 -6.85 7.17 13.40
N ALA A 107 -8.15 7.48 13.48
CA ALA A 107 -9.04 6.96 14.51
C ALA A 107 -9.11 5.43 14.45
N TYR A 108 -9.23 4.87 13.25
CA TYR A 108 -9.28 3.43 13.02
C TYR A 108 -7.98 2.73 13.41
N ARG A 109 -6.83 3.43 13.30
CA ARG A 109 -5.53 2.91 13.74
C ARG A 109 -5.35 2.90 15.25
N LYS A 110 -6.00 3.80 15.99
CA LYS A 110 -5.84 3.89 17.45
C LYS A 110 -6.46 2.72 18.21
N GLU A 111 -7.44 2.06 17.61
CA GLU A 111 -8.09 0.87 18.19
C GLU A 111 -7.28 -0.41 17.97
N LEU A 112 -6.09 -0.31 17.35
CA LEU A 112 -5.25 -1.42 16.95
C LEU A 112 -3.80 -1.26 17.41
N VAL A 113 -3.29 -2.28 18.08
CA VAL A 113 -1.86 -2.44 18.36
C VAL A 113 -1.37 -3.68 17.64
N LEU A 114 -0.44 -3.47 16.71
CA LEU A 114 0.20 -4.54 15.96
C LEU A 114 1.63 -4.69 16.46
N ASN A 115 1.94 -5.84 17.06
CA ASN A 115 3.29 -6.19 17.46
C ASN A 115 3.76 -7.35 16.61
N PHE A 116 4.98 -7.24 16.10
CA PHE A 116 5.56 -8.26 15.26
C PHE A 116 6.88 -8.70 15.87
N ASP A 117 6.99 -9.98 16.15
CA ASP A 117 8.27 -10.63 16.39
C ASP A 117 8.73 -11.38 15.12
N ASN A 118 9.86 -12.08 15.21
CA ASN A 118 10.45 -12.78 14.07
C ASN A 118 9.54 -13.89 13.50
N ASN A 119 8.60 -14.42 14.28
CA ASN A 119 7.79 -15.59 13.95
C ASN A 119 6.27 -15.39 14.18
N HIS A 120 5.85 -14.29 14.78
CA HIS A 120 4.46 -14.03 15.13
C HIS A 120 4.06 -12.57 14.87
N LEU A 121 2.81 -12.44 14.45
CA LEU A 121 2.07 -11.19 14.44
C LEU A 121 1.04 -11.29 15.57
N GLU A 122 1.19 -10.40 16.53
CA GLU A 122 0.25 -10.17 17.61
C GLU A 122 -0.58 -8.93 17.32
N ILE A 123 -1.89 -9.08 17.39
CA ILE A 123 -2.88 -8.04 17.13
C ILE A 123 -3.69 -7.88 18.41
N THR A 124 -3.62 -6.72 19.03
CA THR A 124 -4.52 -6.33 20.11
C THR A 124 -5.49 -5.29 19.57
N CYS A 125 -6.79 -5.52 19.76
CA CYS A 125 -7.82 -4.63 19.28
C CYS A 125 -8.88 -4.36 20.36
N ASP A 126 -9.45 -3.15 20.37
CA ASP A 126 -10.51 -2.72 21.29
C ASP A 126 -11.76 -2.26 20.53
N PHE A 127 -12.13 -2.97 19.48
CA PHE A 127 -13.31 -2.64 18.70
C PHE A 127 -14.59 -2.88 19.50
N ARG A 128 -15.58 -1.99 19.30
CA ARG A 128 -16.92 -2.12 19.90
C ARG A 128 -17.82 -3.10 19.16
N THR A 129 -17.51 -3.37 17.90
CA THR A 129 -18.29 -4.21 16.99
C THR A 129 -17.41 -5.31 16.40
N GLU A 130 -18.02 -6.26 15.70
CA GLU A 130 -17.30 -7.29 14.97
C GLU A 130 -16.75 -6.74 13.65
N HIS A 131 -15.49 -7.07 13.36
CA HIS A 131 -14.73 -6.66 12.18
C HIS A 131 -14.05 -7.87 11.55
N THR A 132 -13.88 -7.88 10.23
CA THR A 132 -13.22 -9.00 9.54
C THR A 132 -11.72 -8.73 9.40
N LEU A 133 -10.89 -9.57 10.02
CA LEU A 133 -9.44 -9.59 9.84
C LEU A 133 -9.04 -10.55 8.72
N ILE A 134 -8.15 -10.08 7.86
CA ILE A 134 -7.43 -10.88 6.87
C ILE A 134 -5.93 -10.56 6.98
N ILE A 135 -5.11 -11.60 7.14
CA ILE A 135 -3.66 -11.49 7.02
C ILE A 135 -3.25 -12.12 5.70
N LYS A 136 -2.63 -11.34 4.83
CA LYS A 136 -2.10 -11.80 3.54
C LYS A 136 -0.59 -11.83 3.55
N GLU A 137 -0.01 -12.85 2.94
CA GLU A 137 1.39 -12.91 2.56
C GLU A 137 1.52 -12.62 1.05
N TYR A 138 2.46 -11.75 0.72
CA TYR A 138 2.96 -11.55 -0.63
C TYR A 138 4.39 -12.06 -0.72
N SER A 139 4.71 -12.76 -1.81
CA SER A 139 6.09 -13.17 -2.09
C SER A 139 6.43 -13.03 -3.56
N LEU A 140 7.73 -12.89 -3.86
CA LEU A 140 8.28 -13.02 -5.20
C LEU A 140 9.09 -14.31 -5.27
N ASN A 141 8.85 -15.11 -6.31
CA ASN A 141 9.77 -16.20 -6.62
C ASN A 141 11.03 -15.67 -7.33
N TRP A 142 12.00 -16.56 -7.57
CA TRP A 142 13.26 -16.22 -8.25
C TRP A 142 13.07 -15.71 -9.69
N LEU A 143 11.91 -15.97 -10.31
CA LEU A 143 11.50 -15.43 -11.62
C LEU A 143 10.74 -14.10 -11.52
N TYR A 144 10.68 -13.48 -10.33
CA TYR A 144 9.91 -12.27 -10.04
C TYR A 144 8.40 -12.40 -10.29
N GLN A 145 7.86 -13.61 -10.24
CA GLN A 145 6.42 -13.83 -10.24
C GLN A 145 5.88 -13.61 -8.84
N ALA A 146 4.83 -12.79 -8.74
CA ALA A 146 4.17 -12.50 -7.49
C ALA A 146 3.23 -13.65 -7.08
N ARG A 147 3.25 -14.00 -5.80
CA ARG A 147 2.28 -14.88 -5.16
C ARG A 147 1.59 -14.11 -4.03
N GLU A 148 0.29 -14.33 -3.89
CA GLU A 148 -0.54 -13.82 -2.80
C GLU A 148 -1.18 -15.03 -2.11
N THR A 149 -1.13 -15.08 -0.78
CA THR A 149 -1.74 -16.16 0.02
C THR A 149 -2.42 -15.56 1.23
N ILE A 150 -3.66 -15.95 1.53
CA ILE A 150 -4.32 -15.62 2.80
C ILE A 150 -3.75 -16.57 3.85
N LEU A 151 -3.02 -16.02 4.84
CA LEU A 151 -2.47 -16.79 5.95
C LEU A 151 -3.50 -17.03 7.05
N PHE A 152 -4.36 -16.05 7.26
CA PHE A 152 -5.33 -16.06 8.35
C PHE A 152 -6.52 -15.20 7.98
N GLN A 153 -7.72 -15.65 8.36
CA GLN A 153 -8.95 -14.89 8.26
C GLN A 153 -9.83 -15.22 9.46
N ALA A 154 -10.29 -14.19 10.17
CA ALA A 154 -11.13 -14.34 11.35
C ALA A 154 -11.97 -13.08 11.62
N SER A 155 -12.97 -13.22 12.48
CA SER A 155 -13.66 -12.08 13.07
C SER A 155 -12.91 -11.56 14.30
N LEU A 156 -12.73 -10.24 14.37
CA LEU A 156 -12.19 -9.51 15.51
C LEU A 156 -13.31 -8.74 16.20
N VAL A 157 -13.30 -8.73 17.52
CA VAL A 157 -14.10 -7.79 18.32
C VAL A 157 -13.12 -7.07 19.25
N LYS A 158 -13.22 -7.29 20.55
CA LYS A 158 -12.23 -6.89 21.54
C LYS A 158 -11.37 -8.09 21.91
N GLY A 159 -10.05 -7.92 21.94
CA GLY A 159 -9.16 -8.95 22.46
C GLY A 159 -7.78 -8.94 21.86
N LYS A 160 -7.12 -10.09 22.01
CA LYS A 160 -5.75 -10.33 21.60
C LYS A 160 -5.71 -11.57 20.71
N PHE A 161 -5.10 -11.42 19.55
CA PHE A 161 -5.01 -12.43 18.50
C PHE A 161 -3.56 -12.61 18.10
N THR A 162 -3.15 -13.85 17.88
CA THR A 162 -1.79 -14.17 17.44
C THR A 162 -1.87 -15.05 16.20
N SER A 163 -1.17 -14.64 15.15
CA SER A 163 -0.98 -15.43 13.94
C SER A 163 0.50 -15.76 13.77
N PRO A 164 0.87 -17.00 13.46
CA PRO A 164 2.23 -17.30 13.04
C PRO A 164 2.52 -16.57 11.72
N VAL A 165 3.71 -16.01 11.60
CA VAL A 165 4.22 -15.37 10.38
C VAL A 165 5.65 -15.84 10.18
N LYS A 166 5.94 -16.42 9.02
CA LYS A 166 7.28 -16.98 8.75
C LYS A 166 8.12 -15.94 8.00
N PRO A 167 9.29 -15.55 8.52
CA PRO A 167 10.18 -14.64 7.82
C PRO A 167 10.69 -15.30 6.54
N GLY A 168 11.10 -14.49 5.57
CA GLY A 168 11.67 -15.01 4.35
C GLY A 168 12.06 -13.92 3.37
N ASN A 169 13.02 -14.25 2.51
CA ASN A 169 13.48 -13.31 1.48
C ASN A 169 12.31 -12.92 0.57
N GLU A 170 12.17 -11.61 0.36
CA GLU A 170 11.11 -11.02 -0.48
C GLU A 170 9.69 -11.44 -0.07
N LYS A 171 9.46 -11.66 1.22
CA LYS A 171 8.13 -11.80 1.80
C LYS A 171 7.64 -10.50 2.40
N PHE A 172 6.34 -10.25 2.23
CA PHE A 172 5.65 -9.10 2.77
C PHE A 172 4.34 -9.58 3.38
N ILE A 173 3.91 -8.90 4.44
CA ILE A 173 2.60 -9.14 5.04
C ILE A 173 1.78 -7.88 4.97
N SER A 174 0.50 -8.07 4.68
CA SER A 174 -0.55 -7.08 4.81
C SER A 174 -1.56 -7.54 5.87
N VAL A 175 -1.89 -6.64 6.79
CA VAL A 175 -2.97 -6.83 7.77
C VAL A 175 -4.12 -5.97 7.32
N ILE A 176 -5.26 -6.60 7.05
CA ILE A 176 -6.45 -5.96 6.47
C ILE A 176 -7.59 -6.15 7.45
N ILE A 177 -8.31 -5.08 7.75
CA ILE A 177 -9.53 -5.14 8.57
C ILE A 177 -10.65 -4.44 7.80
N ASP A 178 -11.78 -5.12 7.61
CA ASP A 178 -12.92 -4.66 6.79
C ASP A 178 -12.50 -4.11 5.42
N ASN A 179 -11.66 -4.87 4.72
CA ASN A 179 -11.09 -4.49 3.42
C ASN A 179 -10.16 -3.25 3.43
N GLN A 180 -9.80 -2.71 4.61
CA GLN A 180 -8.83 -1.63 4.77
C GLN A 180 -7.46 -2.17 5.19
N PRO A 181 -6.39 -1.98 4.39
CA PRO A 181 -5.06 -2.47 4.72
C PRO A 181 -4.37 -1.58 5.77
N ILE A 182 -4.37 -2.03 7.03
CA ILE A 182 -3.87 -1.30 8.20
C ILE A 182 -2.35 -1.15 8.16
N THR A 183 -1.66 -2.24 7.89
CA THR A 183 -0.20 -2.24 7.79
C THR A 183 0.28 -3.17 6.69
N ILE A 184 1.37 -2.76 6.04
CA ILE A 184 2.10 -3.58 5.10
C ILE A 184 3.58 -3.45 5.42
N ARG A 185 4.26 -4.58 5.55
CA ARG A 185 5.68 -4.62 5.87
C ARG A 185 6.40 -5.77 5.21
N LYS A 186 7.70 -5.59 5.00
CA LYS A 186 8.61 -6.69 4.67
C LYS A 186 8.86 -7.52 5.93
N LEU A 187 8.90 -8.84 5.79
CA LEU A 187 9.32 -9.77 6.85
C LEU A 187 10.82 -10.10 6.77
#